data_AF-A0A7S3GR78-F1
#
_entry.id   AF-A0A7S3GR78-F1
#
_cell.length_a   1.000
_cell.length_b   1.000
_cell.length_c   1.000
_cell.angle_alpha   90.00
_cell.angle_beta   90.00
_cell.angle_gamma   90.00
#
_symmetry.space_group_name_H-M   'P 1'
#
loop_
_entity.id
_entity.type
_entity.pdbx_description
1 polymer ?
#
loop_
_entity_poly.entity_id
_entity_poly.type
_entity_poly.pdbx_seq_one_letter_code
_entity_poly.pdbx_strand_id
1 'polypeptide(L)'
;MDIAGDLEPDRIMCVHSTKVVENQIKATIYMKITDLQPLYNTVDALKGANVAKMGLYRERAKRFQTFADDAASHSEELQQQLISYSYAEEGVLLYIRLDLALTLDCRRGKIVKVDHVFQLTSVQEAV
;
A
#
# COMPACT_ATOMS: atom_id res chain seq x y z
N MET A 1 -4.96 11.42 -14.53
CA MET A 1 -4.30 10.14 -14.79
C MET A 1 -4.20 9.44 -13.45
N ASP A 2 -4.85 8.30 -13.30
CA ASP A 2 -4.88 7.55 -12.05
C ASP A 2 -3.63 6.66 -11.99
N ILE A 3 -2.54 7.23 -11.49
CA ILE A 3 -1.23 6.57 -11.41
C ILE A 3 -1.33 5.23 -10.67
N ALA A 4 -2.22 5.15 -9.68
CA ALA A 4 -2.45 3.92 -8.92
C ALA A 4 -3.11 2.83 -9.78
N GLY A 5 -4.06 3.18 -10.64
CA GLY A 5 -4.67 2.26 -11.59
C GLY A 5 -3.71 1.81 -12.70
N ASP A 6 -2.79 2.67 -13.12
CA ASP A 6 -1.78 2.33 -14.13
C ASP A 6 -0.69 1.40 -13.57
N LEU A 7 -0.31 1.57 -12.29
CA LEU A 7 0.74 0.77 -11.64
C LEU A 7 0.25 -0.55 -11.05
N GLU A 8 -1.00 -0.60 -10.62
CA GLU A 8 -1.59 -1.75 -9.92
C GLU A 8 -2.94 -2.11 -10.56
N PRO A 9 -2.93 -2.58 -11.82
CA PRO A 9 -4.16 -2.79 -12.60
C PRO A 9 -5.05 -3.90 -12.04
N ASP A 10 -4.49 -4.79 -11.22
CA ASP A 10 -5.18 -5.91 -10.58
C ASP A 10 -5.47 -5.65 -9.09
N ARG A 11 -5.39 -4.39 -8.64
CA ARG A 11 -5.68 -4.02 -7.25
C ARG A 11 -7.10 -4.43 -6.87
N ILE A 12 -7.19 -5.35 -5.92
CA ILE A 12 -8.45 -5.76 -5.28
C ILE A 12 -8.44 -5.24 -3.85
N MET A 13 -9.53 -4.60 -3.44
CA MET A 13 -9.73 -4.12 -2.07
C MET A 13 -11.05 -4.66 -1.52
N CYS A 14 -11.00 -5.21 -0.30
CA CYS A 14 -12.16 -5.72 0.41
C CYS A 14 -12.25 -5.06 1.79
N VAL A 15 -13.33 -4.34 2.05
CA VAL A 15 -13.61 -3.78 3.38
C VAL A 15 -14.08 -4.90 4.28
N HIS A 16 -13.23 -5.32 5.21
CA HIS A 16 -13.55 -6.41 6.13
C HIS A 16 -14.47 -5.98 7.26
N SER A 17 -14.17 -4.82 7.85
CA SER A 17 -15.00 -4.25 8.91
C SER A 17 -15.08 -2.75 8.80
N THR A 18 -16.18 -2.19 9.27
CA THR A 18 -16.36 -0.75 9.40
C THR A 18 -17.12 -0.46 10.67
N LYS A 19 -16.68 0.55 11.41
CA LYS A 19 -17.35 1.04 12.60
C LYS A 19 -17.30 2.55 12.65
N VAL A 20 -18.34 3.15 13.19
CA VAL A 20 -18.38 4.58 13.50
C VAL A 20 -18.16 4.72 15.01
N VAL A 21 -17.16 5.50 15.40
CA VAL A 21 -16.87 5.82 16.80
C VAL A 21 -16.79 7.34 16.91
N GLU A 22 -17.76 7.94 17.61
CA GLU A 22 -17.91 9.39 17.71
C GLU A 22 -17.96 10.05 16.32
N ASN A 23 -16.99 10.92 16.01
CA ASN A 23 -16.85 11.60 14.72
C ASN A 23 -15.87 10.88 13.76
N GLN A 24 -15.53 9.62 14.01
CA GLN A 24 -14.60 8.86 13.19
C GLN A 24 -15.26 7.66 12.51
N ILE A 25 -15.04 7.52 11.20
CA ILE A 25 -15.30 6.27 10.46
C ILE A 25 -14.01 5.48 10.45
N LYS A 26 -14.00 4.30 11.05
CA LYS A 26 -12.85 3.39 11.09
C LYS A 26 -13.15 2.17 10.25
N ALA A 27 -12.23 1.80 9.37
CA ALA A 27 -12.36 0.63 8.51
C ALA A 27 -11.06 -0.18 8.50
N THR A 28 -11.20 -1.50 8.47
CA THR A 28 -10.09 -2.41 8.15
C THR A 28 -10.35 -2.96 6.75
N ILE A 29 -9.38 -2.74 5.87
CA ILE A 29 -9.45 -3.08 4.45
C ILE A 29 -8.32 -4.07 4.17
N TYR A 30 -8.62 -5.18 3.50
CA TYR A 30 -7.60 -6.06 2.94
C TYR A 30 -7.45 -5.79 1.46
N MET A 31 -6.20 -5.74 1.02
CA MET A 31 -5.81 -5.42 -0.33
C MET A 31 -4.93 -6.55 -0.87
N LYS A 32 -5.11 -6.84 -2.16
CA LYS A 32 -4.21 -7.67 -2.95
C LYS A 32 -3.76 -6.84 -4.15
N ILE A 33 -2.46 -6.75 -4.38
CA ILE A 33 -1.87 -6.04 -5.50
C ILE A 33 -0.74 -6.88 -6.11
N THR A 34 -0.57 -6.82 -7.43
CA THR A 34 0.64 -7.35 -8.08
C THR A 34 1.62 -6.22 -8.35
N ASP A 35 2.81 -6.28 -7.73
CA ASP A 35 3.94 -5.43 -8.06
C ASP A 35 4.62 -5.94 -9.33
N LEU A 36 4.44 -5.20 -10.43
CA LEU A 36 5.09 -5.46 -11.72
C LEU A 36 6.14 -4.39 -11.98
N GLN A 37 7.42 -4.71 -11.72
CA GLN A 37 8.53 -3.78 -11.95
C GLN A 37 8.55 -3.13 -13.36
N PRO A 38 8.15 -3.80 -14.46
CA PRO A 38 8.02 -3.16 -15.77
C PRO A 38 7.04 -1.98 -15.79
N LEU A 39 5.92 -2.02 -15.05
CA LEU A 39 4.96 -0.91 -15.00
C LEU A 39 5.59 0.31 -14.33
N TYR A 40 6.29 0.13 -13.21
CA TYR A 40 7.03 1.21 -12.56
C TYR A 40 8.16 1.79 -13.42
N ASN A 41 8.72 1.01 -14.36
CA ASN A 41 9.74 1.50 -15.27
C ASN A 41 9.19 2.39 -16.39
N THR A 42 7.90 2.29 -16.72
CA THR A 42 7.27 2.98 -17.85
C THR A 42 6.51 4.24 -17.46
N VAL A 43 6.11 4.38 -16.19
CA VAL A 43 5.34 5.53 -15.72
C VAL A 43 6.26 6.75 -15.49
N ASP A 44 6.22 7.70 -16.43
CA ASP A 44 6.98 8.96 -16.36
C ASP A 44 6.65 9.81 -15.14
N ALA A 45 5.43 9.71 -14.62
CA ALA A 45 4.98 10.45 -13.44
C ALA A 45 5.82 10.16 -12.18
N LEU A 46 6.55 9.04 -12.14
CA LEU A 46 7.41 8.65 -11.02
C LEU A 46 8.69 9.50 -10.89
N LYS A 47 9.00 10.37 -11.86
CA LYS A 47 10.17 11.26 -11.82
C LYS A 47 9.99 12.49 -10.90
N GLY A 48 8.81 12.69 -10.32
CA GLY A 48 8.47 13.87 -9.50
C GLY A 48 8.76 13.73 -8.00
N ALA A 49 9.18 14.81 -7.33
CA ALA A 49 9.50 14.81 -5.89
C ALA A 49 8.33 14.42 -4.96
N ASN A 50 7.08 14.54 -5.41
CA ASN A 50 5.90 14.22 -4.61
C ASN A 50 5.54 12.72 -4.62
N VAL A 51 5.91 11.95 -5.65
CA VAL A 51 5.57 10.52 -5.71
C VAL A 51 6.38 9.68 -4.72
N ALA A 52 7.63 10.08 -4.44
CA ALA A 52 8.48 9.47 -3.42
C ALA A 52 7.85 9.58 -2.01
N LYS A 53 7.20 10.71 -1.70
CA LYS A 53 6.45 10.89 -0.44
C LYS A 53 5.23 9.98 -0.33
N MET A 54 4.75 9.43 -1.45
CA MET A 54 3.65 8.48 -1.50
C MET A 54 4.13 7.02 -1.54
N GLY A 55 5.44 6.76 -1.35
CA GLY A 55 6.02 5.42 -1.42
C GLY A 55 6.14 4.86 -2.85
N LEU A 56 5.84 5.67 -3.87
CA LEU A 56 5.88 5.27 -5.27
C LEU A 56 7.29 5.46 -5.84
N TYR A 57 8.18 4.55 -5.48
CA TYR A 57 9.55 4.51 -6.01
C TYR A 57 9.63 3.65 -7.27
N ARG A 58 10.54 4.02 -8.18
CA ARG A 58 10.82 3.19 -9.36
C ARG A 58 11.46 1.87 -8.96
N GLU A 59 12.38 1.88 -8.00
CA GLU A 59 13.10 0.68 -7.58
C GLU A 59 12.27 -0.15 -6.59
N ARG A 60 12.04 -1.43 -6.91
CA ARG A 60 11.29 -2.38 -6.06
C ARG A 60 11.82 -2.43 -4.64
N ALA A 61 13.14 -2.51 -4.48
CA ALA A 61 13.77 -2.50 -3.16
C ALA A 61 13.37 -1.29 -2.30
N LYS A 62 13.24 -0.09 -2.88
CA LYS A 62 12.80 1.10 -2.13
C LYS A 62 11.32 1.03 -1.75
N ARG A 63 10.46 0.51 -2.64
CA ARG A 63 9.04 0.26 -2.33
C ARG A 63 8.88 -0.78 -1.22
N PHE A 64 9.71 -1.82 -1.25
CA PHE A 64 9.66 -2.90 -0.27
C PHE A 64 10.24 -2.45 1.06
N GLN A 65 11.24 -1.57 1.04
CA GLN A 65 11.77 -0.93 2.23
C GLN A 65 10.70 -0.10 2.95
N THR A 66 9.79 0.60 2.26
CA THR A 66 8.69 1.30 2.93
C THR A 66 7.76 0.36 3.71
N PHE A 67 7.54 -0.86 3.24
CA PHE A 67 6.82 -1.87 4.03
C PHE A 67 7.67 -2.41 5.18
N ALA A 68 8.97 -2.58 4.97
CA ALA A 68 9.89 -3.05 6.01
C ALA A 68 10.15 -2.01 7.11
N ASP A 69 10.06 -0.71 6.82
CA ASP A 69 10.31 0.37 7.78
C ASP A 69 9.08 0.69 8.64
N ASP A 70 7.86 0.46 8.13
CA ASP A 70 6.61 0.56 8.90
C ASP A 70 6.47 -0.59 9.93
N ALA A 71 7.51 -1.42 10.08
CA ALA A 71 7.55 -2.66 10.84
C ALA A 71 7.71 -2.49 12.35
N ALA A 72 6.63 -2.12 13.03
CA ALA A 72 6.42 -2.60 14.39
C ALA A 72 5.88 -4.05 14.43
N SER A 73 5.55 -4.66 13.27
CA SER A 73 4.71 -5.87 13.21
C SER A 73 5.14 -6.98 12.23
N HIS A 74 6.28 -6.89 11.55
CA HIS A 74 6.68 -7.93 10.59
C HIS A 74 7.54 -9.02 11.26
N SER A 75 7.26 -10.29 10.95
CA SER A 75 8.14 -11.40 11.33
C SER A 75 9.45 -11.33 10.54
N GLU A 76 10.54 -11.84 11.12
CA GLU A 76 11.83 -11.94 10.44
C GLU A 76 11.72 -12.68 9.09
N GLU A 77 10.84 -13.67 9.01
CA GLU A 77 10.54 -14.42 7.79
C GLU A 77 9.99 -13.53 6.68
N LEU A 78 9.01 -12.66 6.98
CA LEU A 78 8.42 -11.77 6.00
C LEU A 78 9.42 -10.71 5.51
N GLN A 79 10.30 -10.24 6.39
CA GLN A 79 11.40 -9.36 6.00
C GLN A 79 12.38 -10.05 5.04
N GLN A 80 12.74 -11.30 5.31
CA GLN A 80 13.61 -12.08 4.42
C GLN A 80 12.95 -12.34 3.06
N GLN A 81 11.65 -12.64 3.03
CA GLN A 81 10.88 -12.79 1.80
C GLN A 81 10.86 -11.48 1.00
N LEU A 82 10.59 -10.35 1.64
CA LEU A 82 10.64 -9.04 0.98
C LEU A 82 12.02 -8.77 0.37
N ILE A 83 13.10 -9.05 1.11
CA ILE A 83 14.45 -8.87 0.60
C ILE A 83 14.69 -9.77 -0.63
N SER A 84 14.30 -11.05 -0.59
CA SER A 84 14.51 -11.94 -1.75
C SER A 84 13.73 -11.47 -2.98
N TYR A 85 12.45 -11.11 -2.81
CA TYR A 85 11.60 -10.63 -3.90
C TYR A 85 11.96 -9.23 -4.39
N SER A 86 12.69 -8.43 -3.61
CA SER A 86 13.13 -7.10 -4.04
C SER A 86 14.06 -7.12 -5.26
N TYR A 87 14.73 -8.26 -5.48
CA TYR A 87 15.63 -8.49 -6.61
C TYR A 87 15.05 -9.43 -7.67
N ALA A 88 13.87 -10.01 -7.43
CA ALA A 88 13.20 -10.87 -8.40
C ALA A 88 12.86 -10.08 -9.67
N GLU A 89 12.85 -10.73 -10.83
CA GLU A 89 12.41 -10.11 -12.09
C GLU A 89 10.91 -10.29 -12.30
N GLU A 90 10.36 -11.36 -11.71
CA GLU A 90 8.97 -11.75 -11.78
C GLU A 90 8.04 -10.75 -11.07
N GLY A 91 6.74 -10.87 -11.36
CA GLY A 91 5.71 -10.17 -10.60
C GLY A 91 5.66 -10.66 -9.16
N VAL A 92 5.32 -9.78 -8.24
CA VAL A 92 5.22 -10.13 -6.82
C VAL A 92 3.83 -9.77 -6.32
N LEU A 93 3.12 -10.76 -5.77
CA LEU A 93 1.83 -10.57 -5.11
C LEU A 93 2.04 -10.09 -3.68
N LEU A 94 1.46 -8.93 -3.37
CA LEU A 94 1.47 -8.34 -2.04
C LEU A 94 0.06 -8.39 -1.46
N TYR A 95 -0.06 -8.89 -0.24
CA TYR A 95 -1.27 -8.83 0.56
C TYR A 95 -1.08 -7.82 1.68
N ILE A 96 -1.96 -6.83 1.76
CA ILE A 96 -1.82 -5.68 2.64
C ILE A 96 -3.10 -5.50 3.43
N ARG A 97 -2.99 -5.29 4.74
CA ARG A 97 -4.05 -4.76 5.58
C ARG A 97 -3.88 -3.26 5.72
N LEU A 98 -4.94 -2.52 5.42
CA LEU A 98 -5.04 -1.08 5.63
C LEU A 98 -6.04 -0.82 6.75
N ASP A 99 -5.57 -0.25 7.85
CA ASP A 99 -6.43 0.32 8.88
C ASP A 99 -6.60 1.82 8.59
N LEU A 100 -7.82 2.21 8.23
CA LEU A 100 -8.20 3.56 7.84
C LEU A 100 -9.06 4.21 8.92
N ALA A 101 -8.79 5.46 9.27
CA ALA A 101 -9.63 6.28 10.12
C ALA A 101 -9.88 7.66 9.49
N LEU A 102 -11.13 7.92 9.14
CA LEU A 102 -11.59 9.21 8.62
C LEU A 102 -12.21 10.00 9.77
N THR A 103 -11.66 11.18 10.09
CA THR A 103 -12.24 12.08 11.09
C THR A 103 -13.12 13.11 10.41
N LEU A 104 -14.35 13.24 10.88
CA LEU A 104 -15.37 14.13 10.36
C LEU A 104 -15.50 15.37 11.25
N ASP A 105 -15.68 16.52 10.62
CA ASP A 105 -16.31 17.68 11.22
C ASP A 105 -17.83 17.53 11.08
N CYS A 106 -18.48 17.13 12.17
CA CYS A 106 -19.92 16.86 12.20
C CYS A 106 -20.77 18.11 11.92
N ARG A 107 -20.24 19.33 12.13
CA ARG A 107 -21.00 20.57 11.86
C ARG A 107 -21.03 20.88 10.37
N ARG A 108 -19.95 20.58 9.65
CA ARG A 108 -19.80 20.88 8.21
C ARG A 108 -20.12 19.68 7.32
N GLY A 109 -20.20 18.48 7.90
CA GLY A 109 -20.35 17.23 7.15
C GLY A 109 -19.14 16.95 6.25
N LYS A 110 -17.93 17.31 6.69
CA LYS A 110 -16.68 17.20 5.91
C LYS A 110 -15.67 16.31 6.60
N ILE A 111 -14.91 15.55 5.82
CA ILE A 111 -13.70 14.86 6.30
C ILE A 111 -12.63 15.92 6.53
N VAL A 112 -12.08 15.96 7.74
CA VAL A 112 -11.03 16.92 8.14
C VAL A 112 -9.68 16.26 8.39
N LYS A 113 -9.66 14.93 8.56
CA LYS A 113 -8.43 14.15 8.74
C LYS A 113 -8.59 12.74 8.17
N VAL A 114 -7.50 12.23 7.61
CA VAL A 114 -7.39 10.85 7.13
C VAL A 114 -6.13 10.25 7.77
N ASP A 115 -6.33 9.36 8.73
CA ASP A 115 -5.25 8.54 9.30
C ASP A 115 -5.29 7.16 8.63
N HIS A 116 -4.13 6.62 8.31
CA HIS A 116 -4.02 5.29 7.70
C HIS A 116 -2.76 4.60 8.19
N VAL A 117 -2.84 3.28 8.33
CA VAL A 117 -1.70 2.41 8.63
C VAL A 117 -1.75 1.25 7.64
N PHE A 118 -0.68 1.09 6.87
CA PHE A 118 -0.51 -0.06 5.98
C PHE A 118 0.31 -1.12 6.69
N GLN A 119 -0.12 -2.37 6.59
CA GLN A 119 0.57 -3.52 7.14
C GLN A 119 0.65 -4.58 6.07
N LEU A 120 1.86 -4.98 5.69
CA LEU A 120 2.06 -6.08 4.78
C LEU A 120 1.80 -7.39 5.54
N THR A 121 0.87 -8.20 5.05
CA THR A 121 0.48 -9.44 5.74
C THR A 121 1.16 -10.67 5.14
N SER A 122 1.43 -10.67 3.82
CA SER A 122 2.17 -11.75 3.15
C SER A 122 2.66 -11.32 1.76
N VAL A 123 3.66 -12.04 1.26
CA VAL A 123 4.25 -11.86 -0.08
C VAL A 123 4.37 -13.20 -0.78
N GLN A 124 4.06 -13.24 -2.07
CA GLN A 124 4.15 -14.43 -2.91
C GLN A 124 4.63 -14.06 -4.31
N GLU A 125 5.22 -15.01 -5.03
CA GLU A 125 5.46 -14.85 -6.46
C GLU A 125 4.12 -14.76 -7.22
N ALA A 126 4.05 -13.87 -8.21
CA ALA A 126 2.90 -13.81 -9.11
C ALA A 126 3.06 -14.87 -10.20
N VAL A 127 2.19 -15.89 -10.16
CA VAL A 127 2.12 -16.98 -11.16
C VAL A 127 1.47 -16.50 -12.45
#